data_AF-A0A141RJ70-F1
#
_entry.id   AF-A0A141RJ70-F1
#
_cell.length_a   1.000
_cell.length_b   1.000
_cell.length_c   1.000
_cell.angle_alpha   90.00
_cell.angle_beta   90.00
_cell.angle_gamma   90.00
#
_symmetry.space_group_name_H-M   'P 1'
#
loop_
_entity.id
_entity.type
_entity.pdbx_description
1 polymer ?
#
loop_
_entity_poly.entity_id
_entity_poly.type
_entity_poly.pdbx_seq_one_letter_code
_entity_poly.pdbx_strand_id
1 'polypeptide(L)'
;MMRAAKANYTYASFDAHLQKVAAMKPTMLLMITVFLIFPAISQAESPFSSLQSAKEKTTVLQDLRKICTPQASLSDEAWEKLMLSDENNKQHIREAIVAMERNNQSNYWEALGKVECPDM
;
A
#
# COMPACT_ATOMS: atom_id res chain seq x y z
N MET A 1 35.27 -42.49 -7.77
CA MET A 1 33.99 -43.15 -7.47
C MET A 1 33.05 -42.32 -6.55
N MET A 2 33.18 -40.98 -6.47
CA MET A 2 32.42 -40.15 -5.51
C MET A 2 31.19 -39.42 -6.07
N ARG A 3 30.95 -39.42 -7.40
CA ARG A 3 29.79 -38.71 -8.00
C ARG A 3 28.46 -39.44 -7.80
N ALA A 4 28.46 -40.77 -7.72
CA ALA A 4 27.22 -41.56 -7.57
C ALA A 4 26.59 -41.45 -6.17
N ALA A 5 27.39 -41.26 -5.12
CA ALA A 5 26.88 -41.20 -3.74
C ALA A 5 26.11 -39.90 -3.45
N LYS A 6 26.53 -38.76 -4.05
CA LYS A 6 25.87 -37.47 -3.82
C LYS A 6 24.48 -37.40 -4.45
N ALA A 7 24.30 -38.02 -5.63
CA ALA A 7 22.99 -38.12 -6.29
C ALA A 7 22.00 -38.99 -5.50
N ASN A 8 22.50 -40.08 -4.89
CA ASN A 8 21.66 -40.98 -4.09
C ASN A 8 21.19 -40.32 -2.78
N TYR A 9 22.05 -39.53 -2.13
CA TYR A 9 21.68 -38.77 -0.94
C TYR A 9 20.63 -37.67 -1.24
N THR A 10 20.77 -36.97 -2.37
CA THR A 10 19.79 -35.96 -2.78
C THR A 10 18.44 -36.57 -3.15
N TYR A 11 18.42 -37.74 -3.81
CA TYR A 11 17.17 -38.41 -4.19
C TYR A 11 16.41 -38.91 -2.96
N ALA A 12 17.10 -39.55 -2.01
CA ALA A 12 16.50 -40.01 -0.76
C ALA A 12 15.97 -38.85 0.12
N SER A 13 16.64 -37.69 0.11
CA SER A 13 16.16 -36.50 0.81
C SER A 13 14.90 -35.91 0.17
N PHE A 14 14.83 -35.86 -1.17
CA PHE A 14 13.64 -35.42 -1.89
C PHE A 14 12.45 -36.36 -1.67
N ASP A 15 12.67 -37.68 -1.75
CA ASP A 15 11.63 -38.69 -1.48
C ASP A 15 11.10 -38.58 -0.05
N ALA A 16 11.96 -38.36 0.94
CA ALA A 16 11.52 -38.16 2.33
C ALA A 16 10.66 -36.89 2.51
N HIS A 17 10.92 -35.84 1.73
CA HIS A 17 10.08 -34.64 1.71
C HIS A 17 8.74 -34.90 1.01
N LEU A 18 8.76 -35.59 -0.14
CA LEU A 18 7.54 -36.00 -0.87
C LEU A 18 6.66 -36.93 -0.04
N GLN A 19 7.25 -37.85 0.72
CA GLN A 19 6.54 -38.80 1.56
C GLN A 19 5.90 -38.11 2.79
N LYS A 20 6.53 -37.05 3.31
CA LYS A 20 5.92 -36.17 4.34
C LYS A 20 4.75 -35.35 3.79
N VAL A 21 4.85 -34.88 2.54
CA VAL A 21 3.76 -34.17 1.87
C VAL A 21 2.61 -35.13 1.52
N ALA A 22 2.92 -36.35 1.08
CA ALA A 22 1.92 -37.39 0.78
C ALA A 22 1.20 -37.93 2.03
N ALA A 23 1.85 -37.88 3.20
CA ALA A 23 1.24 -38.24 4.49
C ALA A 23 0.44 -37.08 5.12
N MET A 24 0.44 -35.89 4.51
CA MET A 24 -0.38 -34.75 4.96
C MET A 24 -1.85 -35.04 4.66
N LYS A 25 -2.74 -34.82 5.63
CA LYS A 25 -4.19 -35.00 5.42
C LYS A 25 -4.64 -34.18 4.20
N PRO A 26 -5.44 -34.73 3.27
CA PRO A 26 -5.86 -34.03 2.05
C PRO A 26 -6.60 -32.71 2.35
N THR A 27 -7.21 -32.59 3.53
CA THR A 27 -7.81 -31.36 4.06
C THR A 27 -6.80 -30.22 4.19
N MET A 28 -5.56 -30.48 4.63
CA MET A 28 -4.53 -29.44 4.78
C MET A 28 -3.97 -29.00 3.44
N LEU A 29 -3.86 -29.92 2.47
CA LEU A 29 -3.44 -29.59 1.11
C LEU A 29 -4.45 -28.67 0.42
N LEU A 30 -5.75 -28.93 0.63
CA LEU A 30 -6.86 -28.10 0.16
C LEU A 30 -6.85 -26.68 0.74
N MET A 31 -6.49 -26.51 2.01
CA MET A 31 -6.41 -25.19 2.63
C MET A 31 -5.31 -24.33 1.99
N ILE A 32 -4.16 -24.92 1.66
CA ILE A 32 -3.03 -24.21 1.05
C ILE A 32 -3.37 -23.77 -0.38
N THR A 33 -4.06 -24.61 -1.17
CA THR A 33 -4.51 -24.21 -2.50
C THR A 33 -5.56 -23.10 -2.46
N VAL A 34 -6.46 -23.09 -1.48
CA VAL A 34 -7.45 -22.00 -1.32
C VAL A 34 -6.79 -20.64 -1.05
N PHE A 35 -5.71 -20.58 -0.27
CA PHE A 35 -4.99 -19.33 -0.03
C PHE A 35 -4.28 -18.77 -1.26
N LEU A 36 -3.88 -19.61 -2.22
CA LEU A 36 -3.21 -19.18 -3.46
C LEU A 36 -4.19 -18.73 -4.55
N ILE A 37 -5.49 -19.01 -4.39
CA ILE A 37 -6.56 -18.59 -5.31
C ILE A 37 -7.20 -17.27 -4.86
N PHE A 38 -6.90 -16.80 -3.63
CA PHE A 38 -7.23 -15.42 -3.26
C PHE A 38 -6.40 -14.49 -4.15
N PRO A 39 -7.02 -13.68 -5.01
CA PRO A 39 -6.27 -12.70 -5.77
C PRO A 39 -5.58 -11.81 -4.75
N ALA A 40 -4.26 -11.65 -4.92
CA ALA A 40 -3.53 -10.58 -4.29
C ALA A 40 -4.38 -9.33 -4.46
N ILE A 41 -4.84 -8.76 -3.35
CA ILE A 41 -5.56 -7.50 -3.34
C ILE A 41 -4.63 -6.58 -4.12
N SER A 42 -5.03 -6.24 -5.35
CA SER A 42 -4.32 -5.27 -6.15
C SER A 42 -4.39 -4.00 -5.32
N GLN A 43 -3.31 -3.71 -4.62
CA GLN A 43 -3.06 -2.38 -4.09
C GLN A 43 -3.12 -1.51 -5.33
N ALA A 44 -4.24 -0.83 -5.52
CA ALA A 44 -4.30 0.27 -6.47
C ALA A 44 -3.07 1.11 -6.19
N GLU A 45 -2.29 1.37 -7.22
CA GLU A 45 -1.05 2.13 -7.18
C GLU A 45 -1.43 3.58 -6.86
N SER A 46 -1.87 3.80 -5.64
CA SER A 46 -2.09 5.12 -5.11
C SER A 46 -0.71 5.70 -4.81
N PRO A 47 -0.51 7.01 -5.00
CA PRO A 47 0.75 7.66 -4.70
C PRO A 47 1.20 7.55 -3.23
N PHE A 48 0.39 6.93 -2.37
CA PHE A 48 0.54 6.79 -0.92
C PHE A 48 0.39 5.30 -0.55
N SER A 49 1.45 4.52 -0.78
CA SER A 49 1.41 3.05 -0.76
C SER A 49 1.35 2.41 0.63
N SER A 50 1.38 3.18 1.71
CA SER A 50 1.25 2.65 3.08
C SER A 50 -0.12 3.02 3.69
N LEU A 51 -0.67 2.11 4.50
CA LEU A 51 -1.93 2.35 5.22
C LEU A 51 -1.84 3.58 6.14
N GLN A 52 -0.66 3.78 6.72
CA GLN A 52 -0.31 4.99 7.46
C GLN A 52 -0.49 6.20 6.53
N SER A 53 0.24 6.26 5.41
CA SER A 53 0.16 7.38 4.46
C SER A 53 -1.24 7.64 3.92
N ALA A 54 -2.10 6.60 3.81
CA ALA A 54 -3.51 6.77 3.47
C ALA A 54 -4.31 7.52 4.56
N LYS A 55 -4.09 7.20 5.84
CA LYS A 55 -4.67 7.95 6.97
C LYS A 55 -4.17 9.39 6.98
N GLU A 56 -2.86 9.60 6.80
CA GLU A 56 -2.30 10.94 6.80
C GLU A 56 -2.84 11.79 5.64
N LYS A 57 -2.97 11.20 4.46
CA LYS A 57 -3.59 11.86 3.30
C LYS A 57 -5.00 12.34 3.61
N THR A 58 -5.85 11.51 4.24
CA THR A 58 -7.21 11.92 4.63
C THR A 58 -7.19 13.14 5.55
N THR A 59 -6.29 13.17 6.53
CA THR A 59 -6.10 14.33 7.42
C THR A 59 -5.67 15.57 6.63
N VAL A 60 -4.67 15.45 5.76
CA VAL A 60 -4.17 16.57 4.93
C VAL A 60 -5.29 17.14 4.05
N LEU A 61 -6.04 16.28 3.37
CA LEU A 61 -7.15 16.69 2.52
C LEU A 61 -8.28 17.34 3.32
N GLN A 62 -8.56 16.86 4.54
CA GLN A 62 -9.54 17.46 5.42
C GLN A 62 -9.11 18.86 5.89
N ASP A 63 -7.84 19.06 6.20
CA ASP A 63 -7.33 20.37 6.59
C ASP A 63 -7.31 21.35 5.42
N LEU A 64 -6.89 20.89 4.23
CA LEU A 64 -7.01 21.67 2.99
C LEU A 64 -8.46 22.07 2.71
N ARG A 65 -9.43 21.20 3.01
CA ARG A 65 -10.85 21.52 2.86
C ARG A 65 -11.29 22.67 3.76
N LYS A 66 -10.75 22.76 4.98
CA LYS A 66 -11.00 23.88 5.89
C LYS A 66 -10.28 25.17 5.45
N ILE A 67 -9.09 25.03 4.87
CA ILE A 67 -8.30 26.18 4.39
C ILE A 67 -8.93 26.78 3.13
N CYS A 68 -9.22 25.93 2.15
CA CYS A 68 -9.76 26.36 0.85
C CYS A 68 -11.27 26.65 0.88
N THR A 69 -12.00 26.18 1.89
CA THR A 69 -13.46 26.42 2.08
C THR A 69 -14.25 26.36 0.77
N PRO A 70 -14.31 25.20 0.10
CA PRO A 70 -14.98 25.10 -1.20
C PRO A 70 -16.47 25.45 -1.08
N GLN A 71 -16.98 26.29 -1.99
CA GLN A 71 -18.38 26.77 -1.96
C GLN A 71 -19.40 25.63 -2.14
N ALA A 72 -19.03 24.57 -2.86
CA ALA A 72 -19.87 23.40 -3.08
C ALA A 72 -19.64 22.32 -2.02
N SER A 73 -20.72 21.70 -1.54
CA SER A 73 -20.66 20.49 -0.71
C SER A 73 -20.22 19.28 -1.55
N LEU A 74 -18.93 19.22 -1.88
CA LEU A 74 -18.33 18.10 -2.61
C LEU A 74 -18.30 16.85 -1.72
N SER A 75 -18.40 15.67 -2.32
CA SER A 75 -18.06 14.44 -1.61
C SER A 75 -16.55 14.38 -1.34
N ASP A 76 -16.11 13.58 -0.37
CA ASP A 76 -14.69 13.46 -0.05
C ASP A 76 -13.88 12.91 -1.23
N GLU A 77 -14.47 12.02 -2.03
CA GLU A 77 -13.84 11.46 -3.24
C GLU A 77 -13.72 12.50 -4.35
N ALA A 78 -14.73 13.36 -4.53
CA ALA A 78 -14.70 14.44 -5.51
C ALA A 78 -13.67 15.50 -5.12
N TRP A 79 -13.62 15.86 -3.83
CA TRP A 79 -12.62 16.76 -3.28
C TRP A 79 -11.20 16.22 -3.46
N GLU A 80 -10.97 14.95 -3.10
CA GLU A 80 -9.68 14.30 -3.30
C GLU A 80 -9.26 14.35 -4.77
N LYS A 81 -10.13 13.94 -5.69
CA LYS A 81 -9.82 13.91 -7.11
C LYS A 81 -9.49 15.30 -7.64
N LEU A 82 -10.18 16.32 -7.15
CA LEU A 82 -9.95 17.71 -7.52
C LEU A 82 -8.58 18.19 -7.01
N MET A 83 -8.27 17.99 -5.73
CA MET A 83 -6.97 18.37 -5.16
C MET A 83 -5.81 17.63 -5.82
N LEU A 84 -6.01 16.36 -6.19
CA LEU A 84 -5.03 15.55 -6.88
C LEU A 84 -5.09 15.70 -8.41
N SER A 85 -5.93 16.57 -8.96
CA SER A 85 -5.95 16.80 -10.42
C SER A 85 -4.73 17.59 -10.89
N ASP A 86 -4.20 18.44 -10.03
CA ASP A 86 -3.00 19.24 -10.27
C ASP A 86 -1.74 18.55 -9.73
N GLU A 87 -0.68 18.52 -10.54
CA GLU A 87 0.58 17.84 -10.18
C GLU A 87 1.40 18.61 -9.13
N ASN A 88 1.32 19.95 -9.10
CA ASN A 88 1.99 20.73 -8.06
C ASN A 88 1.32 20.50 -6.70
N ASN A 89 -0.02 20.51 -6.67
CA ASN A 89 -0.80 20.20 -5.49
C ASN A 89 -0.52 18.77 -5.00
N LYS A 90 -0.48 17.77 -5.89
CA LYS A 90 -0.07 16.40 -5.54
C LYS A 90 1.29 16.38 -4.84
N GLN A 91 2.27 17.13 -5.35
CA GLN A 91 3.60 17.18 -4.79
C GLN A 91 3.61 17.84 -3.40
N HIS A 92 2.94 18.97 -3.21
CA HIS A 92 2.84 19.64 -1.91
C HIS A 92 2.05 18.83 -0.88
N ILE A 93 1.00 18.11 -1.30
CA ILE A 93 0.26 17.17 -0.44
C ILE A 93 1.18 16.01 0.00
N ARG A 94 2.04 15.50 -0.90
CA ARG A 94 3.04 14.48 -0.54
C ARG A 94 4.05 15.01 0.46
N GLU A 95 4.54 16.23 0.27
CA GLU A 95 5.46 16.90 1.20
C GLU A 95 4.84 17.07 2.59
N ALA A 96 3.56 17.45 2.64
CA ALA A 96 2.80 17.55 3.88
C ALA A 96 2.68 16.20 4.61
N ILE A 97 2.38 15.12 3.89
CA ILE A 97 2.31 13.77 4.46
C ILE A 97 3.66 13.35 5.04
N VAL A 98 4.75 13.55 4.29
CA VAL A 98 6.11 13.26 4.79
C VAL A 98 6.46 14.09 6.01
N ALA A 99 6.06 15.37 6.06
CA ALA A 99 6.26 16.23 7.22
C ALA A 99 5.50 15.72 8.45
N MET A 100 4.27 15.23 8.25
CA MET A 100 3.45 14.64 9.31
C MET A 100 4.05 13.31 9.81
N GLU A 101 4.52 12.44 8.91
CA GLU A 101 5.23 11.19 9.26
C GLU A 101 6.50 11.47 10.09
N ARG A 102 7.18 12.59 9.81
CA ARG A 102 8.38 13.04 10.54
C ARG A 102 8.08 13.86 11.80
N ASN A 103 6.80 14.01 12.16
CA ASN A 103 6.36 14.85 13.27
C ASN A 103 6.89 16.31 13.19
N ASN A 104 7.01 16.85 11.97
CA ASN A 104 7.47 18.21 11.71
C ASN A 104 6.29 19.09 11.30
N GLN A 105 5.62 19.68 12.29
CA GLN A 105 4.47 20.56 12.04
C GLN A 105 4.82 21.83 11.26
N SER A 106 6.02 22.38 11.42
CA SER A 106 6.41 23.60 10.69
C SER A 106 6.39 23.35 9.18
N ASN A 107 7.05 22.26 8.75
CA ASN A 107 7.09 21.89 7.33
C ASN A 107 5.73 21.44 6.82
N TYR A 108 4.88 20.86 7.69
CA TYR A 108 3.51 20.51 7.33
C TYR A 108 2.72 21.75 6.91
N TRP A 109 2.65 22.77 7.76
CA TRP A 109 1.91 23.99 7.46
C TRP A 109 2.52 24.78 6.29
N GLU A 110 3.84 24.74 6.14
CA GLU A 110 4.52 25.34 4.99
C GLU A 110 4.12 24.65 3.68
N ALA A 111 4.06 23.31 3.66
CA ALA A 111 3.65 22.56 2.48
C ALA A 111 2.16 22.79 2.16
N LEU A 112 1.28 22.80 3.16
CA LEU A 112 -0.14 23.10 2.96
C LEU A 112 -0.35 24.52 2.41
N GLY A 113 0.44 25.50 2.85
CA GLY A 113 0.36 26.88 2.37
C GLY A 113 0.78 27.07 0.91
N LYS A 114 1.47 26.08 0.31
CA LYS A 114 1.85 26.08 -1.11
C LYS A 114 0.80 25.41 -2.00
N VAL A 115 -0.20 24.74 -1.43
CA VAL A 115 -1.27 24.12 -2.18
C VAL A 115 -2.19 25.21 -2.71
N GLU A 116 -2.40 25.22 -4.02
CA GLU A 116 -3.33 26.11 -4.68
C GLU A 116 -4.76 25.60 -4.51
N CYS A 117 -5.63 26.44 -3.95
CA CYS A 117 -7.03 26.09 -3.78
C CYS A 117 -7.74 26.11 -5.14
N PRO A 118 -8.55 25.08 -5.46
CA PRO A 118 -9.30 25.05 -6.71
C PRO A 118 -10.38 26.15 -6.75
N ASP A 119 -10.46 26.86 -7.87
CA ASP A 119 -11.51 27.86 -8.12
C ASP A 119 -12.88 27.17 -8.21
N MET A 120 -13.75 27.42 -7.24
CA MET A 120 -15.13 26.93 -7.20
C MET A 120 -16.07 27.97 -6.62
#